data_AF-A0A258X334-F1
#
_entry.id   AF-A0A258X334-F1
#
_cell.length_a   1.000
_cell.length_b   1.000
_cell.length_c   1.000
_cell.angle_alpha   90.00
_cell.angle_beta   90.00
_cell.angle_gamma   90.00
#
_symmetry.space_group_name_H-M   'P 1'
#
loop_
_entity.id
_entity.type
_entity.pdbx_description
1 polymer ?
#
loop_
_entity_poly.entity_id
_entity_poly.type
_entity_poly.pdbx_seq_one_letter_code
_entity_poly.pdbx_strand_id
1 'polypeptide(L)'
;MKFIVSKKLIDNRALYLSVLWMLVFLIVALALNVTAKEINFGITPTQWVSTILGNEEEFIDPLGLNDLLLSLHTDLFGLILIFILITSLLIRTSRPKALKLIILLVGVSALLLYGIGLVSSVWIGSVGIIASWIGFIVFHLLMSGCAMDILILLLRKKF
;
A
#
# COMPACT_ATOMS: atom_id res chain seq x y z
N MET A 1 28.28 11.70 -21.25
CA MET A 1 26.81 11.65 -21.36
C MET A 1 26.24 12.97 -20.81
N LYS A 2 25.60 13.81 -21.66
CA LYS A 2 24.92 15.03 -21.18
C LYS A 2 23.52 14.64 -20.70
N PHE A 3 23.34 14.54 -19.39
CA PHE A 3 22.00 14.45 -18.82
C PHE A 3 21.30 15.80 -19.05
N ILE A 4 20.38 15.85 -20.02
CA ILE A 4 19.47 16.98 -20.14
C ILE A 4 18.48 16.84 -18.99
N VAL A 5 18.80 17.52 -17.88
CA VAL A 5 17.87 17.69 -16.77
C VAL A 5 16.79 18.66 -17.25
N SER A 6 15.80 18.14 -17.99
CA SER A 6 14.60 18.92 -18.28
C SER A 6 13.92 19.21 -16.94
N LYS A 7 13.86 20.49 -16.58
CA LYS A 7 13.14 20.93 -15.37
C LYS A 7 11.63 20.67 -15.45
N LYS A 8 11.10 20.42 -16.66
CA LYS A 8 9.68 20.19 -16.91
C LYS A 8 9.46 18.79 -17.47
N LEU A 9 8.74 17.97 -16.71
CA LEU A 9 8.30 16.62 -17.11
C LEU A 9 7.55 16.61 -18.45
N ILE A 10 6.79 17.68 -18.71
CA ILE A 10 5.97 17.85 -19.93
C ILE A 10 6.82 17.97 -21.19
N ASP A 11 8.03 18.50 -21.09
CA ASP A 11 8.89 18.74 -22.25
C ASP A 11 9.51 17.43 -22.78
N ASN A 12 9.45 16.34 -21.99
CA ASN A 12 9.88 15.00 -22.40
C ASN A 12 8.68 14.03 -22.41
N ARG A 13 8.10 13.84 -23.60
CA ARG A 13 6.93 12.96 -23.82
C ARG A 13 7.14 11.52 -23.35
N ALA A 14 8.35 10.97 -23.49
CA ALA A 14 8.65 9.63 -23.04
C ALA A 14 8.59 9.54 -21.51
N LEU A 15 9.22 10.49 -20.80
CA LEU A 15 9.18 10.53 -19.34
C LEU A 15 7.76 10.75 -18.80
N TYR A 16 6.99 11.63 -19.45
CA TYR A 16 5.57 11.84 -19.12
C TYR A 16 4.77 10.54 -19.21
N LEU A 17 4.90 9.81 -20.33
CA LEU A 17 4.19 8.54 -20.53
C LEU A 17 4.64 7.47 -19.53
N SER A 18 5.94 7.40 -19.22
CA SER A 18 6.45 6.46 -18.22
C SER A 18 5.85 6.71 -16.84
N VAL A 19 5.79 7.97 -16.40
CA VAL A 19 5.18 8.32 -15.10
C VAL A 19 3.67 8.06 -15.11
N LEU A 20 2.98 8.38 -16.21
CA LEU A 20 1.56 8.12 -16.37
C LEU A 20 1.24 6.63 -16.22
N TRP A 21 1.92 5.77 -16.98
CA TRP A 21 1.71 4.33 -16.92
C TRP A 21 2.12 3.74 -15.58
N MET A 22 3.22 4.22 -14.99
CA MET A 22 3.62 3.82 -13.65
C MET A 22 2.51 4.08 -12.63
N LEU A 23 1.88 5.27 -12.64
CA LEU A 23 0.76 5.58 -11.74
C LEU A 23 -0.44 4.66 -11.96
N VAL A 24 -0.79 4.37 -13.22
CA VAL A 24 -1.85 3.41 -13.55
C VAL A 24 -1.51 2.03 -12.99
N PHE A 25 -0.29 1.55 -13.19
CA PHE A 25 0.16 0.27 -12.65
C PHE A 25 0.13 0.23 -11.12
N LEU A 26 0.51 1.32 -10.43
CA LEU A 26 0.46 1.38 -8.98
C LEU A 26 -0.99 1.29 -8.45
N ILE A 27 -1.93 1.98 -9.09
CA ILE A 27 -3.36 1.92 -8.72
C ILE A 27 -3.90 0.50 -8.95
N VAL A 28 -3.59 -0.10 -10.10
CA VAL A 28 -4.01 -1.47 -10.41
C VAL A 28 -3.39 -2.47 -9.44
N ALA A 29 -2.11 -2.32 -9.09
CA ALA A 29 -1.43 -3.19 -8.13
C ALA A 29 -2.05 -3.11 -6.74
N LEU A 30 -2.38 -1.90 -6.26
CA LEU A 30 -3.08 -1.71 -4.99
C LEU A 30 -4.48 -2.36 -5.01
N ALA A 31 -5.23 -2.19 -6.10
CA ALA A 31 -6.54 -2.81 -6.26
C ALA A 31 -6.44 -4.35 -6.25
N LEU A 32 -5.49 -4.91 -7.01
CA LEU A 32 -5.25 -6.36 -7.05
C LEU A 32 -4.78 -6.91 -5.70
N ASN A 33 -4.01 -6.15 -4.91
CA ASN A 33 -3.62 -6.58 -3.57
C ASN A 33 -4.84 -6.64 -2.61
N VAL A 34 -5.78 -5.70 -2.72
CA VAL A 34 -7.07 -5.77 -1.99
C VAL A 34 -7.87 -6.98 -2.43
N THR A 35 -8.01 -7.23 -3.73
CA THR A 35 -8.72 -8.42 -4.24
C THR A 35 -8.04 -9.72 -3.79
N ALA A 36 -6.71 -9.76 -3.77
CA ALA A 36 -5.98 -10.91 -3.26
C ALA A 36 -6.26 -11.13 -1.75
N LYS A 37 -6.40 -10.06 -0.96
CA LYS A 37 -6.79 -10.18 0.45
C LYS A 37 -8.23 -10.59 0.65
N GLU A 38 -9.15 -10.11 -0.18
CA GLU A 38 -10.53 -10.58 -0.18
C GLU A 38 -10.60 -12.10 -0.41
N ILE A 39 -9.87 -12.61 -1.40
CA ILE A 39 -9.85 -14.04 -1.72
C ILE A 39 -9.21 -14.86 -0.59
N ASN A 40 -8.11 -14.36 0.00
CA ASN A 40 -7.36 -15.13 1.00
C ASN A 40 -7.96 -15.07 2.40
N PHE A 41 -8.43 -13.88 2.84
CA PHE A 41 -8.84 -13.60 4.23
C PHE A 41 -10.19 -12.88 4.36
N GLY A 42 -10.79 -12.43 3.26
CA GLY A 42 -11.94 -11.53 3.26
C GLY A 42 -11.58 -10.04 3.40
N ILE A 43 -12.60 -9.18 3.44
CA ILE A 43 -12.47 -7.72 3.52
C ILE A 43 -12.76 -7.20 4.93
N THR A 44 -13.55 -7.90 5.73
CA THR A 44 -13.91 -7.44 7.08
C THR A 44 -12.90 -7.91 8.12
N PRO A 45 -12.76 -7.18 9.25
CA PRO A 45 -11.91 -7.62 10.35
C PRO A 45 -12.37 -8.97 10.92
N THR A 46 -13.67 -9.27 10.89
CA THR A 46 -14.20 -10.56 11.38
C THR A 46 -13.76 -11.73 10.50
N GLN A 47 -13.76 -11.56 9.17
CA GLN A 47 -13.28 -12.58 8.24
C GLN A 47 -11.78 -12.82 8.40
N TRP A 48 -10.99 -11.76 8.64
CA TRP A 48 -9.56 -11.91 8.92
C TRP A 48 -9.34 -12.70 10.21
N VAL A 49 -10.11 -12.42 11.26
CA VAL A 49 -10.01 -13.15 12.53
C VAL A 49 -10.39 -14.62 12.36
N SER A 50 -11.51 -14.93 11.71
CA SER A 50 -11.96 -16.31 11.50
C SER A 50 -11.01 -17.11 10.60
N THR A 51 -10.44 -16.47 9.58
CA THR A 51 -9.51 -17.16 8.67
C THR A 51 -8.14 -17.39 9.31
N ILE A 52 -7.62 -16.41 10.06
CA ILE A 52 -6.27 -16.51 10.63
C ILE A 52 -6.24 -17.34 11.90
N LEU A 53 -7.19 -17.18 12.80
CA LEU A 53 -7.26 -17.96 14.05
C LEU A 53 -8.03 -19.27 13.89
N GLY A 54 -8.59 -19.53 12.71
CA GLY A 54 -9.45 -20.67 12.45
C GLY A 54 -10.88 -20.46 12.94
N ASN A 55 -11.76 -21.33 12.47
CA ASN A 55 -13.16 -21.39 12.85
C ASN A 55 -13.61 -22.85 12.84
N GLU A 56 -13.87 -23.41 14.03
CA GLU A 56 -14.29 -24.80 14.19
C GLU A 56 -15.66 -25.07 13.55
N GLU A 57 -16.58 -24.09 13.57
CA GLU A 57 -17.92 -24.23 12.99
C GLU A 57 -17.88 -24.31 11.46
N GLU A 58 -16.88 -23.68 10.85
CA GLU A 58 -16.65 -23.67 9.40
C GLU A 58 -15.54 -24.64 8.97
N PHE A 59 -15.01 -25.44 9.89
CA PHE A 59 -13.88 -26.37 9.67
C PHE A 59 -12.66 -25.70 9.05
N ILE A 60 -12.36 -24.47 9.47
CA ILE A 60 -11.19 -23.70 9.04
C ILE A 60 -10.09 -23.87 10.09
N ASP A 61 -8.97 -24.47 9.69
CA ASP A 61 -7.81 -24.57 10.55
C ASP A 61 -7.08 -23.22 10.70
N PRO A 62 -6.52 -22.91 11.88
CA PRO A 62 -5.71 -21.72 12.07
C PRO A 62 -4.48 -21.73 11.15
N LEU A 63 -4.15 -20.56 10.61
CA LEU A 63 -2.96 -20.40 9.77
C LEU A 63 -1.70 -20.58 10.62
N GLY A 64 -0.78 -21.40 10.12
CA GLY A 64 0.54 -21.55 10.72
C GLY A 64 1.34 -20.26 10.64
N LEU A 65 2.24 -20.06 11.62
CA LEU A 65 3.13 -18.89 11.64
C LEU A 65 3.95 -18.75 10.35
N ASN A 66 4.40 -19.88 9.78
CA ASN A 66 5.20 -19.85 8.54
C ASN A 66 4.40 -19.31 7.35
N ASP A 67 3.13 -19.69 7.22
CA ASP A 67 2.25 -19.22 6.14
C ASP A 67 1.92 -17.74 6.32
N LEU A 68 1.67 -17.31 7.57
CA LEU A 68 1.49 -15.90 7.91
C LEU A 68 2.72 -15.06 7.55
N LEU A 69 3.92 -15.51 7.93
CA LEU A 69 5.17 -14.80 7.62
C LEU A 69 5.45 -14.77 6.12
N LEU A 70 5.16 -15.85 5.39
CA LEU A 70 5.32 -15.91 3.94
C LEU A 70 4.36 -14.95 3.22
N SER A 71 3.08 -14.94 3.62
CA SER A 71 2.11 -13.97 3.10
C SER A 71 2.59 -12.55 3.40
N LEU A 72 2.98 -12.27 4.65
CA LEU A 72 3.40 -10.94 5.06
C LEU A 72 4.63 -10.45 4.28
N HIS A 73 5.64 -11.31 4.13
CA HIS A 73 6.84 -10.98 3.38
C HIS A 73 6.52 -10.60 1.94
N THR A 74 5.65 -11.39 1.29
CA THR A 74 5.23 -11.15 -0.10
C THR A 74 4.47 -9.83 -0.24
N ASP A 75 3.56 -9.55 0.68
CA ASP A 75 2.80 -8.29 0.68
C ASP A 75 3.70 -7.08 0.97
N LEU A 76 4.50 -7.12 2.04
CA LEU A 76 5.36 -6.00 2.42
C LEU A 76 6.36 -5.66 1.32
N PHE A 77 6.91 -6.64 0.61
CA PHE A 77 7.80 -6.37 -0.52
C PHE A 77 7.12 -5.48 -1.57
N GLY A 78 5.92 -5.84 -2.01
CA GLY A 78 5.16 -5.05 -2.98
C GLY A 78 4.77 -3.67 -2.44
N LEU A 79 4.24 -3.62 -1.22
CA LEU A 79 3.76 -2.38 -0.60
C LEU A 79 4.89 -1.38 -0.33
N ILE A 80 6.08 -1.85 0.09
CA ILE A 80 7.27 -0.99 0.28
C ILE A 80 7.70 -0.36 -1.06
N LEU A 81 7.72 -1.14 -2.14
CA LEU A 81 8.06 -0.61 -3.46
C LEU A 81 7.06 0.46 -3.92
N ILE A 82 5.76 0.20 -3.74
CA ILE A 82 4.70 1.18 -4.03
C ILE A 82 4.91 2.45 -3.19
N PHE A 83 5.17 2.31 -1.90
CA PHE A 83 5.42 3.43 -0.99
C PHE A 83 6.61 4.28 -1.46
N ILE A 84 7.74 3.65 -1.82
CA ILE A 84 8.94 4.35 -2.29
C ILE A 84 8.65 5.10 -3.60
N LEU A 85 7.97 4.45 -4.55
CA LEU A 85 7.64 5.05 -5.85
C LEU A 85 6.72 6.26 -5.68
N ILE A 86 5.64 6.13 -4.90
CA ILE A 86 4.72 7.24 -4.60
C ILE A 86 5.46 8.36 -3.86
N THR A 87 6.30 8.03 -2.87
CA THR A 87 7.10 9.01 -2.13
C THR A 87 8.02 9.81 -3.06
N SER A 88 8.69 9.14 -4.00
CA SER A 88 9.60 9.78 -4.95
C SER A 88 8.90 10.80 -5.86
N LEU A 89 7.62 10.54 -6.18
CA LEU A 89 6.77 11.44 -6.96
C LEU A 89 6.18 12.54 -6.08
N LEU A 90 5.70 12.20 -4.89
CA LEU A 90 5.06 13.12 -3.94
C LEU A 90 6.01 14.25 -3.56
N ILE A 91 7.30 13.97 -3.35
CA ILE A 91 8.30 14.98 -3.04
C ILE A 91 8.40 16.05 -4.13
N ARG A 92 8.19 15.67 -5.40
CA ARG A 92 8.26 16.57 -6.57
C ARG A 92 7.00 17.40 -6.78
N THR A 93 5.90 17.09 -6.11
CA THR A 93 4.65 17.87 -6.22
C THR A 93 4.80 19.25 -5.57
N SER A 94 3.93 20.20 -5.93
CA SER A 94 3.87 21.55 -5.34
C SER A 94 3.20 21.60 -3.96
N ARG A 95 2.88 20.44 -3.35
CA ARG A 95 2.18 20.35 -2.06
C ARG A 95 3.01 20.94 -0.90
N PRO A 96 2.35 21.49 0.15
CA PRO A 96 3.04 21.96 1.34
C PRO A 96 3.89 20.86 1.99
N LYS A 97 5.06 21.23 2.53
CA LYS A 97 5.98 20.29 3.19
C LYS A 97 5.32 19.53 4.34
N ALA A 98 4.50 20.20 5.14
CA ALA A 98 3.78 19.59 6.26
C ALA A 98 2.82 18.48 5.80
N LEU A 99 2.06 18.71 4.73
CA LEU A 99 1.15 17.71 4.17
C LEU A 99 1.91 16.49 3.65
N LYS A 100 3.02 16.71 2.92
CA LYS A 100 3.89 15.62 2.46
C LYS A 100 4.39 14.79 3.64
N LEU A 101 4.87 15.45 4.70
CA LEU A 101 5.36 14.77 5.90
C LEU A 101 4.26 13.93 6.57
N ILE A 102 3.06 14.47 6.72
CA ILE A 102 1.91 13.73 7.29
C ILE A 102 1.60 12.49 6.46
N ILE A 103 1.52 12.61 5.13
CA ILE A 103 1.27 11.46 4.24
C ILE A 103 2.34 10.39 4.42
N LEU A 104 3.62 10.78 4.48
CA LEU A 104 4.72 9.82 4.65
C LEU A 104 4.68 9.15 6.02
N LEU A 105 4.45 9.91 7.08
CA LEU A 105 4.37 9.37 8.44
C LEU A 105 3.19 8.41 8.59
N VAL A 106 1.99 8.81 8.13
CA VAL A 106 0.81 7.93 8.17
C VAL A 106 1.02 6.70 7.29
N GLY A 107 1.61 6.84 6.10
CA GLY A 107 1.90 5.72 5.21
C GLY A 107 2.85 4.69 5.82
N VAL A 108 3.99 5.14 6.38
CA VAL A 108 4.93 4.24 7.06
C VAL A 108 4.30 3.62 8.29
N SER A 109 3.55 4.40 9.09
CA SER A 109 2.92 3.91 10.31
C SER A 109 1.86 2.86 10.00
N ALA A 110 1.06 3.05 8.94
CA ALA A 110 0.06 2.08 8.50
C ALA A 110 0.71 0.78 7.99
N LEU A 111 1.82 0.88 7.25
CA LEU A 111 2.58 -0.28 6.79
C LEU A 111 3.21 -1.07 7.94
N LEU A 112 3.79 -0.37 8.93
CA LEU A 112 4.31 -0.99 10.14
C LEU A 112 3.20 -1.62 10.98
N LEU A 113 2.06 -0.94 11.12
CA LEU A 113 0.90 -1.45 11.84
C LEU A 113 0.35 -2.72 11.18
N TYR A 114 0.32 -2.77 9.83
CA TYR A 114 -0.04 -3.96 9.08
C TYR A 114 0.87 -5.14 9.44
N GLY A 115 2.18 -4.98 9.30
CA GLY A 115 3.13 -6.07 9.53
C GLY A 115 3.29 -6.48 10.98
N ILE A 116 3.50 -5.51 11.88
CA ILE A 116 3.62 -5.77 13.32
C ILE A 116 2.31 -6.35 13.85
N GLY A 117 1.15 -5.82 13.43
CA GLY A 117 -0.15 -6.36 13.81
C GLY A 117 -0.28 -7.84 13.45
N LEU A 118 0.07 -8.21 12.21
CA LEU A 118 -0.09 -9.58 11.75
C LEU A 118 0.87 -10.54 12.48
N VAL A 119 2.12 -10.14 12.68
CA VAL A 119 3.08 -10.96 13.46
C VAL A 119 2.64 -11.06 14.91
N SER A 120 2.12 -9.96 15.48
CA SER A 120 1.69 -9.92 16.87
C SER A 120 0.48 -10.81 17.18
N SER A 121 -0.31 -11.21 16.16
CA SER A 121 -1.51 -12.03 16.34
C SER A 121 -1.22 -13.36 17.04
N VAL A 122 0.00 -13.88 16.93
CA VAL A 122 0.44 -15.10 17.62
C VAL A 122 0.38 -14.95 19.15
N TRP A 123 0.60 -13.74 19.66
CA TRP A 123 0.61 -13.48 21.11
C TRP A 123 -0.64 -12.74 21.59
N ILE A 124 -1.19 -11.84 20.79
CA ILE A 124 -2.33 -10.98 21.18
C ILE A 124 -3.62 -11.30 20.41
N GLY A 125 -3.64 -12.39 19.64
CA GLY A 125 -4.83 -12.94 18.99
C GLY A 125 -5.52 -11.95 18.05
N SER A 126 -6.84 -11.81 18.23
CA SER A 126 -7.70 -10.97 17.39
C SER A 126 -7.31 -9.49 17.40
N VAL A 127 -6.73 -8.98 18.50
CA VAL A 127 -6.30 -7.58 18.59
C VAL A 127 -5.20 -7.28 17.57
N GLY A 128 -4.23 -8.19 17.43
CA GLY A 128 -3.16 -8.05 16.44
C GLY A 128 -3.68 -8.10 15.01
N ILE A 129 -4.64 -8.98 14.75
CA ILE A 129 -5.29 -9.13 13.44
C ILE A 129 -6.06 -7.85 13.07
N ILE A 130 -6.84 -7.30 14.00
CA ILE A 130 -7.59 -6.06 13.77
C ILE A 130 -6.63 -4.90 13.54
N ALA A 131 -5.55 -4.79 14.32
CA ALA A 131 -4.53 -3.77 14.09
C ALA A 131 -3.92 -3.90 12.69
N SER A 132 -3.59 -5.14 12.28
CA SER A 132 -3.07 -5.43 10.94
C SER A 132 -4.04 -4.98 9.86
N TRP A 133 -5.32 -5.34 9.98
CA TRP A 133 -6.38 -4.97 9.07
C TRP A 133 -6.53 -3.45 8.94
N ILE A 134 -6.50 -2.70 10.06
CA ILE A 134 -6.54 -1.24 10.04
C ILE A 134 -5.34 -0.68 9.28
N GLY A 135 -4.13 -1.18 9.58
CA GLY A 135 -2.90 -0.77 8.88
C GLY A 135 -3.01 -1.00 7.37
N PHE A 136 -3.50 -2.17 6.97
CA PHE A 136 -3.72 -2.54 5.57
C PHE A 136 -4.66 -1.55 4.86
N ILE A 137 -5.85 -1.31 5.43
CA ILE A 137 -6.86 -0.43 4.82
C ILE A 137 -6.38 1.02 4.75
N VAL A 138 -5.80 1.54 5.84
CA VAL A 138 -5.28 2.91 5.88
C VAL A 138 -4.19 3.11 4.84
N PHE A 139 -3.26 2.15 4.72
CA PHE A 139 -2.20 2.20 3.71
C PHE A 139 -2.77 2.25 2.29
N HIS A 140 -3.71 1.35 1.97
CA HIS A 140 -4.30 1.24 0.63
C HIS A 140 -5.09 2.50 0.25
N LEU A 141 -5.91 3.02 1.16
CA LEU A 141 -6.67 4.25 0.92
C LEU A 141 -5.74 5.45 0.71
N LEU A 142 -4.72 5.59 1.56
CA LEU A 142 -3.78 6.70 1.48
C LEU A 142 -2.94 6.65 0.20
N MET A 143 -2.36 5.50 -0.13
CA MET A 143 -1.50 5.34 -1.31
C MET A 143 -2.30 5.45 -2.61
N SER A 144 -3.51 4.88 -2.66
CA SER A 144 -4.39 5.03 -3.82
C SER A 144 -4.81 6.48 -4.01
N GLY A 145 -5.17 7.17 -2.92
CA GLY A 145 -5.50 8.59 -2.95
C GLY A 145 -4.33 9.46 -3.42
N CYS A 146 -3.11 9.18 -2.96
CA CYS A 146 -1.90 9.88 -3.40
C CYS A 146 -1.59 9.62 -4.88
N ALA A 147 -1.68 8.36 -5.34
CA ALA A 147 -1.46 8.01 -6.73
C ALA A 147 -2.49 8.71 -7.65
N MET A 148 -3.76 8.72 -7.26
CA MET A 148 -4.81 9.44 -7.98
C MET A 148 -4.61 10.95 -8.00
N ASP A 149 -4.25 11.56 -6.86
CA ASP A 149 -3.98 13.01 -6.81
C ASP A 149 -2.82 13.39 -7.73
N ILE A 150 -1.73 12.63 -7.68
CA ILE A 150 -0.56 12.81 -8.53
C ILE A 150 -0.94 12.63 -10.02
N LEU A 151 -1.74 11.61 -10.35
CA LEU A 151 -2.24 11.37 -11.70
C LEU A 151 -3.06 12.56 -12.20
N ILE A 152 -3.96 13.11 -11.38
CA ILE A 152 -4.77 14.29 -11.72
C ILE A 152 -3.88 15.51 -11.95
N LEU A 153 -2.88 15.74 -11.09
CA LEU A 153 -1.92 16.83 -11.27
C LEU A 153 -1.13 16.70 -12.57
N LEU A 154 -0.74 15.47 -12.93
CA LEU A 154 -0.01 15.16 -14.15
C LEU A 154 -0.87 15.43 -15.40
N LEU A 155 -2.13 14.98 -15.39
CA LEU A 155 -3.09 15.20 -16.48
C LEU A 155 -3.43 16.68 -16.64
N ARG A 156 -3.50 17.44 -15.55
CA ARG A 156 -3.73 18.89 -15.56
C ARG A 156 -2.48 19.72 -15.91
N LYS A 157 -1.34 19.07 -16.20
CA LYS A 157 -0.05 19.73 -16.50
C LYS A 157 0.42 20.68 -15.38
N LYS A 158 0.13 20.37 -14.12
CA LYS A 158 0.51 21.15 -12.93
C LYS A 158 1.74 20.58 -12.20
N PHE A 159 2.53 19.77 -12.90
CA PHE A 159 3.70 19.06 -12.39
C PHE A 159 5.00 19.79 -12.71
#